data_AF-G8PC77-F1
#
_entry.id   AF-G8PC77-F1
#
_cell.length_a   1.000
_cell.length_b   1.000
_cell.length_c   1.000
_cell.angle_alpha   90.00
_cell.angle_beta   90.00
_cell.angle_gamma   90.00
#
_symmetry.space_group_name_H-M   'P 1'
#
loop_
_entity.id
_entity.type
_entity.pdbx_description
1 polymer ?
#
loop_
_entity_poly.entity_id
_entity_poly.type
_entity_poly.pdbx_seq_one_letter_code
_entity_poly.pdbx_strand_id
1 'polypeptide(L)' 'MNFKLIKIYIASHLASANTRLEEVNEPQPGLLVTIDDETSFFYASSENRNEFWEKYDGKVFYHTFNPTDRTFESKEISH' A
#
# COMPACT_ATOMS: atom_id res chain seq x y z
N MET A 1 -13.76 17.44 -16.37
CA MET A 1 -12.63 16.57 -16.79
C MET A 1 -13.22 15.26 -17.33
N ASN A 2 -12.98 14.94 -18.61
CA ASN A 2 -13.84 14.04 -19.39
C ASN A 2 -13.38 12.56 -19.27
N PHE A 3 -13.80 11.88 -18.21
CA PHE A 3 -13.53 10.45 -17.96
C PHE A 3 -13.89 9.52 -19.14
N LYS A 4 -14.76 9.96 -20.05
CA LYS A 4 -15.13 9.21 -21.26
C LYS A 4 -13.92 8.96 -22.19
N LEU A 5 -13.03 9.95 -22.34
CA LEU A 5 -11.85 9.81 -23.20
C LEU A 5 -10.84 8.81 -22.62
N ILE A 6 -10.62 8.85 -21.32
CA ILE A 6 -9.74 7.89 -20.61
C ILE A 6 -10.29 6.47 -20.74
N LYS A 7 -11.61 6.28 -20.56
CA LYS A 7 -12.25 4.96 -20.70
C LYS A 7 -12.16 4.41 -22.13
N ILE A 8 -12.32 5.25 -23.16
CA ILE A 8 -12.16 4.86 -24.56
C ILE A 8 -10.71 4.46 -24.85
N TYR A 9 -9.73 5.20 -24.32
CA TYR A 9 -8.31 4.90 -24.47
C TYR A 9 -7.92 3.56 -23.80
N ILE A 10 -8.45 3.29 -22.60
CA ILE A 10 -8.25 2.00 -21.91
C ILE A 10 -8.89 0.86 -22.70
N ALA A 11 -10.13 1.04 -23.19
CA ALA A 11 -10.82 0.02 -23.99
C ALA A 11 -10.11 -0.28 -25.32
N SER A 12 -9.53 0.73 -25.99
CA SER A 12 -8.77 0.52 -27.23
C SER A 12 -7.45 -0.18 -26.98
N HIS A 13 -6.79 0.08 -25.84
CA HIS A 13 -5.57 -0.63 -25.44
C HIS A 13 -5.88 -2.08 -25.03
N LEU A 14 -6.98 -2.33 -24.31
CA LEU A 14 -7.48 -3.66 -23.96
C LEU A 14 -7.84 -4.54 -25.17
N ALA A 15 -8.34 -3.93 -26.25
CA ALA A 15 -8.71 -4.63 -27.47
C ALA A 15 -7.52 -5.06 -28.36
N SER A 16 -6.30 -4.68 -27.98
CA SER A 16 -5.07 -5.10 -28.66
C SER A 16 -4.54 -6.40 -28.04
N ALA A 17 -4.31 -7.42 -28.88
CA ALA A 17 -3.84 -8.74 -28.45
C ALA A 17 -2.47 -8.73 -27.74
N ASN A 18 -1.75 -7.61 -27.78
CA ASN A 18 -0.41 -7.46 -27.22
C ASN A 18 -0.36 -6.54 -25.98
N THR A 19 -1.50 -6.01 -25.52
CA THR A 19 -1.53 -5.18 -24.31
C THR A 19 -1.92 -6.03 -23.11
N ARG A 20 -1.02 -6.15 -22.14
CA ARG A 20 -1.35 -6.69 -20.82
C ARG A 20 -1.69 -5.53 -19.90
N LEU A 21 -2.89 -5.52 -19.33
CA LEU A 21 -3.14 -4.71 -18.14
C LEU A 21 -2.51 -5.42 -16.96
N GLU A 22 -1.56 -4.76 -16.33
CA GLU A 22 -1.10 -5.17 -15.01
C GLU A 22 -1.99 -4.48 -13.99
N GLU A 23 -2.51 -5.26 -13.04
CA GLU A 23 -3.21 -4.74 -11.89
C GLU A 23 -2.21 -3.92 -11.08
N VAL A 24 -2.38 -2.60 -11.11
CA VAL A 24 -1.69 -1.73 -10.16
C VAL A 24 -2.41 -1.97 -8.84
N ASN A 25 -1.77 -2.72 -7.93
CA ASN A 25 -2.25 -2.89 -6.56
C ASN A 25 -2.71 -1.52 -6.04
N GLU A 26 -3.94 -1.47 -5.51
CA GLU A 26 -4.58 -0.22 -5.09
C GLU A 26 -3.57 0.65 -4.31
N PRO A 27 -3.47 1.96 -4.61
CA PRO A 27 -2.65 2.85 -3.81
C PRO A 27 -3.17 2.79 -2.37
N GLN A 28 -2.46 2.07 -1.50
CA GLN A 28 -2.79 2.05 -0.09
C GLN A 28 -2.59 3.47 0.45
N PRO A 29 -3.60 4.12 1.05
CA PRO A 29 -3.39 5.40 1.71
C PRO A 29 -2.45 5.17 2.89
N GLY A 30 -1.35 5.92 2.91
CA GLY A 30 -0.29 5.71 3.88
C GLY A 30 0.70 6.85 3.94
N LEU A 31 1.73 6.68 4.77
CA LEU A 31 2.82 7.61 4.97
C LEU A 31 4.10 6.98 4.45
N LEU A 32 4.75 7.64 3.49
CA LEU A 32 6.11 7.31 3.09
C LEU A 32 7.07 8.17 3.92
N VAL A 33 7.98 7.53 4.64
CA VAL A 33 8.97 8.20 5.48
C VAL A 33 10.34 7.77 5.02
N THR A 34 11.22 8.75 4.78
CA THR A 34 12.63 8.52 4.44
C THR A 34 13.51 9.15 5.51
N ILE A 35 14.41 8.37 6.08
CA ILE A 35 15.42 8.80 7.08
C ILE A 35 16.75 8.21 6.63
N ASP A 36 17.78 9.05 6.44
CA ASP A 36 19.14 8.62 6.09
C ASP A 36 19.19 7.60 4.92
N ASP A 37 18.47 7.88 3.83
CA ASP A 37 18.28 7.05 2.63
C ASP A 37 17.48 5.74 2.83
N GLU A 38 17.09 5.40 4.06
CA GLU A 38 16.17 4.32 4.37
C GLU A 38 14.73 4.79 4.18
N THR A 39 13.93 4.05 3.40
CA THR A 39 12.53 4.40 3.11
C THR A 39 11.58 3.33 3.61
N SER A 40 10.68 3.72 4.52
CA SER A 40 9.59 2.90 5.03
C SER A 40 8.24 3.44 4.60
N PHE A 41 7.32 2.54 4.25
CA PHE A 41 5.93 2.89 3.94
C PHE A 41 4.98 2.32 4.99
N PHE A 42 4.21 3.21 5.62
CA PHE A 42 3.28 2.88 6.69
C PHE A 42 1.83 3.01 6.22
N TYR A 43 0.97 2.03 6.53
CA TYR A 43 -0.45 2.08 6.23
C TYR A 43 -1.29 1.49 7.37
N ALA A 44 -2.41 2.12 7.69
CA ALA A 44 -3.25 1.75 8.83
C ALA A 44 -4.18 0.57 8.50
N SER A 45 -4.58 -0.18 9.53
CA SER A 45 -5.67 -1.16 9.44
C SER A 45 -7.01 -0.48 9.21
N SER A 46 -7.76 -1.01 8.23
CA SER A 46 -9.16 -0.64 8.00
C SER A 46 -10.09 -1.14 9.10
N GLU A 47 -9.65 -2.15 9.86
CA GLU A 47 -10.45 -2.84 10.86
C GLU A 47 -10.15 -2.37 12.29
N ASN A 48 -8.89 -2.02 12.60
CA ASN A 48 -8.47 -1.65 13.94
C ASN A 48 -7.59 -0.38 13.96
N ARG A 49 -8.02 0.63 14.72
CA ARG A 49 -7.30 1.91 14.86
C ARG A 49 -5.97 1.81 15.58
N ASN A 50 -5.73 0.71 16.29
CA ASN A 50 -4.48 0.47 17.01
C ASN A 50 -3.50 -0.37 16.18
N GLU A 51 -3.82 -0.68 14.92
CA GLU A 51 -3.01 -1.56 14.09
C GLU A 51 -2.58 -0.86 12.80
N PHE A 52 -1.34 -1.12 12.39
CA PHE A 52 -0.81 -0.64 11.13
C PHE A 52 0.29 -1.58 10.62
N TRP A 53 0.66 -1.42 9.36
CA TRP A 53 1.77 -2.14 8.74
C TRP A 53 2.86 -1.17 8.31
N GLU A 54 4.08 -1.68 8.30
CA GLU A 54 5.28 -1.05 7.75
C GLU A 54 5.85 -1.94 6.65
N LYS A 55 6.09 -1.36 5.47
CA LYS A 55 6.87 -1.98 4.40
C LYS A 55 8.25 -1.35 4.40
N TYR A 56 9.27 -2.16 4.68
CA TYR A 56 10.67 -1.75 4.72
C TYR A 56 11.55 -2.84 4.12
N ASP A 57 12.42 -2.47 3.17
CA ASP A 57 13.39 -3.38 2.52
C ASP A 57 12.78 -4.73 2.06
N GLY A 58 11.64 -4.67 1.38
CA GLY A 58 10.93 -5.86 0.88
C GLY A 58 10.26 -6.72 1.95
N LYS A 59 10.34 -6.35 3.23
CA LYS A 59 9.65 -6.98 4.36
C LYS A 59 8.40 -6.21 4.73
N VAL A 60 7.45 -6.94 5.32
CA VAL A 60 6.22 -6.36 5.87
C VAL A 60 6.21 -6.64 7.37
N PHE A 61 6.14 -5.59 8.16
CA PHE A 61 5.91 -5.67 9.60
C PHE A 61 4.49 -5.25 9.91
N TYR A 62 3.92 -5.88 10.93
CA TYR A 62 2.63 -5.50 11.49
C TYR A 62 2.82 -5.11 12.93
N HIS A 63 2.19 -4.00 13.30
CA HIS A 63 2.32 -3.37 14.59
C HIS A 63 0.95 -3.27 15.26
N THR A 64 0.91 -3.58 16.55
CA THR A 64 -0.25 -3.38 17.40
C THR A 64 0.14 -2.45 18.53
N PHE A 65 -0.55 -1.31 18.63
CA PHE A 65 -0.39 -0.34 19.69
C PHE A 65 -1.18 -0.75 20.93
N ASN A 66 -0.51 -0.85 22.07
CA ASN A 66 -1.14 -1.01 23.37
C ASN A 66 -1.32 0.39 24.02
N PRO A 67 -2.57 0.90 24.12
CA PRO A 67 -2.81 2.24 24.66
C PRO A 67 -2.58 2.36 26.17
N THR A 68 -2.63 1.24 26.91
CA THR A 68 -2.41 1.21 28.36
C THR A 68 -0.96 1.50 28.68
N ASP A 69 -0.05 0.80 27.99
CA ASP A 69 1.39 0.86 28.26
C ASP A 69 2.13 1.80 27.31
N ARG A 70 1.43 2.34 26.29
CA ARG A 70 1.97 3.19 25.21
C ARG A 70 3.13 2.53 24.46
N THR A 71 3.03 1.21 24.26
CA THR A 71 4.04 0.39 23.58
C THR A 71 3.49 -0.20 22.28
N PHE A 72 4.38 -0.69 21.43
CA PHE A 72 4.04 -1.42 20.21
C PHE A 72 4.56 -2.84 20.28
N GLU A 73 3.72 -3.81 19.92
CA GLU A 73 4.14 -5.16 19.58
C GLU A 73 4.28 -5.26 18.07
N SER A 74 5.41 -5.79 17.59
CA SER A 74 5.71 -5.86 16.16
C SER A 74 6.02 -7.29 15.75
N LYS A 75 5.49 -7.72 14.60
CA LYS A 75 5.79 -9.02 14.00
C LYS A 75 6.09 -8.87 12.51
N GLU A 76 7.14 -9.53 12.04
CA GLU A 76 7.39 -9.69 10.61
C GLU A 76 6.37 -10.68 10.03
N ILE A 77 5.75 -10.33 8.90
CA ILE A 77 4.81 -11.17 8.18
C ILE A 77 5.51 -11.62 6.88
N SER A 78 5.92 -12.88 6.83
CA SER A 78 6.37 -13.53 5.60
C SER A 78 5.14 -13.94 4.76
N HIS A 79 5.13 -13.57 3.47
CA HIS A 79 4.22 -14.16 2.49
C HIS A 79 4.77 -15.49 1.97
#